data_AF-A0AAJ4SGE4-F1
#
_entry.id   AF-A0AAJ4SGE4-F1
#
_cell.length_a   1.000
_cell.length_b   1.000
_cell.length_c   1.000
_cell.angle_alpha   90.00
_cell.angle_beta   90.00
_cell.angle_gamma   90.00
#
_symmetry.space_group_name_H-M   'P 1'
#
loop_
_entity.id
_entity.type
_entity.pdbx_description
1 polymer ?
#
loop_
_entity_poly.entity_id
_entity_poly.type
_entity_poly.pdbx_seq_one_letter_code
_entity_poly.pdbx_strand_id
1 'polypeptide(L)'
;MRYERNVLISPRLENDKCHQLKALSHNLKVPSEDELYAILESIEYDQPFLKSITIGTSNEKEMINTAFHLKAIIEYMWYERKKSEVYVNIVIWKNHVGSSKKYVDKFMKYEPDAWIILGSHIGFCNLLKRLYRFENWDANRTYCSNALLSQTMFQIVGEKYFEHIKSINHLGKPIIIEDGKIISKFNAIV
;
A
#
# COMPACT_ATOMS: atom_id res chain seq x y z
N MET A 1 -22.43 5.15 21.57
CA MET A 1 -22.04 4.03 20.69
C MET A 1 -23.18 3.72 19.74
N ARG A 2 -23.12 4.19 18.49
CA ARG A 2 -24.03 3.72 17.44
C ARG A 2 -23.37 2.50 16.81
N TYR A 3 -23.92 1.32 17.10
CA TYR A 3 -23.66 0.12 16.30
C TYR A 3 -24.12 0.44 14.87
N GLU A 4 -23.19 0.71 13.96
CA GLU A 4 -23.50 0.69 12.54
C GLU A 4 -23.91 -0.75 12.19
N ARG A 5 -25.20 -0.88 11.86
CA ARG A 5 -25.86 -2.11 11.45
C ARG A 5 -25.00 -2.86 10.44
N ASN A 6 -25.07 -4.19 10.48
CA ASN A 6 -24.55 -5.13 9.48
C ASN A 6 -25.11 -4.84 8.08
N VAL A 7 -24.70 -3.73 7.48
CA VAL A 7 -24.86 -3.46 6.06
C VAL A 7 -23.81 -4.33 5.39
N LEU A 8 -24.26 -5.29 4.58
CA LEU A 8 -23.41 -6.01 3.64
C LEU A 8 -22.88 -5.00 2.62
N ILE A 9 -21.86 -4.23 3.00
CA ILE A 9 -21.19 -3.31 2.09
C ILE A 9 -20.60 -4.16 0.99
N SER A 10 -20.82 -3.80 -0.27
CA SER A 10 -20.26 -4.55 -1.41
C SER A 10 -18.72 -4.57 -1.35
N PRO A 11 -18.06 -5.71 -1.63
CA PRO A 11 -16.60 -5.79 -1.77
C PRO A 11 -16.08 -5.08 -3.02
N ARG A 12 -16.99 -4.68 -3.92
CA ARG A 12 -16.67 -3.99 -5.16
C ARG A 12 -16.88 -2.49 -4.99
N LEU A 13 -16.13 -1.71 -5.75
CA LEU A 13 -16.42 -0.31 -5.98
C LEU A 13 -17.59 -0.19 -6.96
N GLU A 14 -18.39 0.84 -6.79
CA GLU A 14 -19.39 1.25 -7.77
C GLU A 14 -18.68 1.78 -9.03
N ASN A 15 -19.36 1.71 -10.17
CA ASN A 15 -18.78 2.10 -11.45
C ASN A 15 -18.35 3.58 -11.47
N ASP A 16 -19.17 4.48 -10.91
CA ASP A 16 -18.85 5.91 -10.88
C ASP A 16 -17.57 6.21 -10.08
N LYS A 17 -17.40 5.52 -8.94
CA LYS A 17 -16.17 5.59 -8.14
C LYS A 17 -14.97 5.06 -8.92
N CYS A 18 -15.14 3.98 -9.68
CA CYS A 18 -14.08 3.47 -10.55
C CYS A 18 -13.67 4.51 -11.61
N HIS A 19 -14.62 5.23 -12.20
CA HIS A 19 -14.32 6.30 -13.17
C HIS A 19 -13.54 7.45 -12.53
N GLN A 20 -13.94 7.91 -11.34
CA GLN A 20 -13.25 8.97 -10.61
C GLN A 20 -11.82 8.58 -10.23
N LEU A 21 -11.63 7.37 -9.71
CA LEU A 21 -10.30 6.84 -9.35
C LEU A 21 -9.41 6.62 -10.57
N LYS A 22 -9.99 6.28 -11.73
CA LYS A 22 -9.26 6.18 -12.99
C LYS A 22 -8.71 7.55 -13.41
N ALA A 23 -9.52 8.60 -13.31
CA ALA A 23 -9.09 9.96 -13.60
C ALA A 23 -7.95 10.41 -12.67
N LEU A 24 -8.05 10.13 -11.36
CA LEU A 24 -7.00 10.38 -10.37
C LEU A 24 -5.69 9.65 -10.69
N SER A 25 -5.78 8.44 -11.25
CA SER A 25 -4.62 7.62 -11.57
C SER A 25 -3.85 8.09 -12.82
N HIS A 26 -4.41 8.97 -13.64
CA HIS A 26 -3.81 9.36 -14.93
C HIS A 26 -2.44 10.04 -14.78
N ASN A 27 -2.25 10.76 -13.68
CA ASN A 27 -1.02 11.52 -13.39
C ASN A 27 -0.25 10.94 -12.21
N LEU A 28 -0.45 9.65 -11.90
CA LEU A 28 0.26 9.02 -10.80
C LEU A 28 1.75 8.96 -11.14
N LYS A 29 2.57 9.58 -10.28
CA LYS A 29 4.02 9.58 -10.44
C LYS A 29 4.61 8.26 -9.95
N VAL A 30 5.63 7.80 -10.65
CA VAL A 30 6.50 6.73 -10.17
C VAL A 30 7.27 7.26 -8.94
N PRO A 31 7.36 6.49 -7.84
CA PRO A 31 8.15 6.88 -6.67
C PRO A 31 9.62 7.09 -7.02
N SER A 32 10.27 8.08 -6.40
CA SER A 32 11.71 8.26 -6.53
C SER A 32 12.47 7.20 -5.74
N GLU A 33 13.75 6.99 -6.05
CA GLU A 33 14.61 6.10 -5.26
C GLU A 33 14.67 6.52 -3.78
N ASP A 34 14.81 7.82 -3.51
CA ASP A 34 14.83 8.36 -2.14
C ASP A 34 13.56 8.00 -1.35
N GLU A 35 12.39 8.08 -1.99
CA GLU A 35 11.12 7.70 -1.39
C GLU A 35 11.09 6.20 -1.06
N LEU A 36 11.57 5.37 -1.99
CA LEU A 36 11.65 3.93 -1.79
C LEU A 36 12.59 3.58 -0.64
N TYR A 37 13.79 4.17 -0.58
CA TYR A 37 14.74 3.94 0.50
C TYR A 37 14.17 4.34 1.86
N ALA A 38 13.52 5.51 1.94
CA ALA A 38 12.91 5.94 3.19
C ALA A 38 11.79 4.97 3.64
N ILE A 39 11.02 4.40 2.69
CA ILE A 39 9.98 3.39 3.00
C ILE A 39 10.65 2.16 3.60
N LEU A 40 11.79 1.74 3.04
CA LEU A 40 12.55 0.60 3.57
C LEU A 40 13.12 0.87 4.96
N GLU A 41 13.64 2.07 5.23
CA GLU A 41 14.11 2.44 6.57
C GLU A 41 12.98 2.39 7.60
N SER A 42 11.78 2.86 7.22
CA SER A 42 10.60 2.79 8.09
C SER A 42 10.18 1.35 8.36
N ILE A 43 10.18 0.49 7.34
CA ILE A 43 9.90 -0.95 7.49
C ILE A 43 10.97 -1.62 8.37
N GLU A 44 12.23 -1.27 8.19
CA GLU A 44 13.34 -1.83 8.96
C GLU A 44 13.19 -1.53 10.46
N TYR A 45 12.77 -0.30 10.78
CA TYR A 45 12.48 0.15 12.14
C TYR A 45 11.24 -0.55 12.73
N ASP A 46 10.13 -0.56 11.98
CA ASP A 46 8.85 -1.09 12.46
C ASP A 46 8.80 -2.63 12.47
N GLN A 47 9.57 -3.29 11.61
CA GLN A 47 9.60 -4.75 11.43
C GLN A 47 11.06 -5.26 11.48
N PRO A 48 11.73 -5.22 12.65
CA PRO A 48 13.14 -5.59 12.76
C PRO A 48 13.43 -7.05 12.37
N PHE A 49 12.44 -7.93 12.52
CA PHE A 49 12.49 -9.36 12.20
C PHE A 49 11.70 -9.72 10.92
N LEU A 50 11.61 -8.82 9.95
CA LEU A 50 10.94 -9.05 8.66
C LEU A 50 11.43 -10.36 8.03
N LYS A 51 10.50 -11.29 7.75
CA LYS A 51 10.73 -12.56 7.04
C LYS A 51 10.03 -12.59 5.68
N SER A 52 8.87 -11.94 5.57
CA SER A 52 8.16 -11.83 4.30
C SER A 52 7.54 -10.46 4.11
N ILE A 53 7.60 -9.98 2.87
CA ILE A 53 6.98 -8.73 2.46
C ILE A 53 6.29 -8.92 1.11
N THR A 54 5.12 -8.30 0.95
CA THR A 54 4.42 -8.29 -0.32
C THR A 54 4.41 -6.90 -0.93
N ILE A 55 4.89 -6.80 -2.17
CA ILE A 55 4.84 -5.58 -2.99
C ILE A 55 3.68 -5.71 -3.98
N GLY A 56 2.70 -4.85 -3.83
CA GLY A 56 1.61 -4.66 -4.75
C GLY A 56 1.95 -3.63 -5.81
N THR A 57 1.66 -3.90 -7.08
CA THR A 57 1.84 -2.91 -8.14
C THR A 57 0.79 -3.02 -9.23
N SER A 58 0.49 -1.90 -9.88
CA SER A 58 -0.34 -1.87 -11.08
C SER A 58 0.46 -2.32 -12.31
N ASN A 59 -0.22 -2.65 -13.41
CA ASN A 59 0.39 -3.35 -14.55
C ASN A 59 1.11 -2.44 -15.56
N GLU A 60 1.31 -1.16 -15.25
CA GLU A 60 2.11 -0.24 -16.04
C GLU A 60 3.59 -0.63 -15.94
N LYS A 61 4.30 -0.58 -17.08
CA LYS A 61 5.70 -1.05 -17.19
C LYS A 61 6.62 -0.41 -16.16
N GLU A 62 6.51 0.90 -15.97
CA GLU A 62 7.35 1.65 -15.03
C GLU A 62 7.12 1.19 -13.58
N MET A 63 5.85 1.04 -13.18
CA MET A 63 5.48 0.56 -11.84
C MET A 63 5.92 -0.89 -11.58
N ILE A 64 5.88 -1.74 -12.60
CA ILE A 64 6.42 -3.11 -12.53
C ILE A 64 7.94 -3.06 -12.33
N ASN A 65 8.65 -2.27 -13.13
CA ASN A 65 10.10 -2.12 -13.02
C ASN A 65 10.50 -1.62 -11.63
N THR A 66 9.80 -0.62 -11.10
CA THR A 66 10.02 -0.11 -9.73
C THR A 66 9.80 -1.20 -8.68
N ALA A 67 8.74 -2.02 -8.81
CA ALA A 67 8.48 -3.11 -7.87
C ALA A 67 9.59 -4.18 -7.87
N PHE A 68 10.10 -4.55 -9.05
CA PHE A 68 11.21 -5.50 -9.17
C PHE A 68 12.54 -4.92 -8.70
N HIS A 69 12.78 -3.63 -8.96
CA HIS A 69 13.94 -2.93 -8.42
C HIS A 69 13.91 -2.89 -6.89
N LEU A 70 12.77 -2.53 -6.30
CA LEU A 70 12.56 -2.52 -4.85
C LEU A 70 12.76 -3.91 -4.23
N LYS A 71 12.27 -4.96 -4.88
CA LYS A 71 12.54 -6.35 -4.46
C LYS A 71 14.03 -6.63 -4.37
N ALA A 72 14.80 -6.29 -5.39
CA ALA A 72 16.25 -6.50 -5.39
C ALA A 72 16.94 -5.72 -4.26
N ILE A 73 16.51 -4.48 -3.99
CA ILE A 73 17.04 -3.67 -2.89
C ILE A 73 16.75 -4.33 -1.54
N ILE A 74 15.51 -4.77 -1.28
CA ILE A 74 15.12 -5.41 -0.02
C ILE A 74 15.96 -6.67 0.23
N GLU A 75 16.03 -7.55 -0.77
CA GLU A 75 16.76 -8.83 -0.67
C GLU A 75 18.25 -8.57 -0.39
N TYR A 76 18.85 -7.61 -1.09
CA TYR A 76 20.24 -7.21 -0.88
C TYR A 76 20.48 -6.61 0.51
N MET A 77 19.67 -5.63 0.93
CA MET A 77 19.82 -4.93 2.21
C MET A 77 19.73 -5.89 3.39
N TRP A 78 18.73 -6.78 3.42
CA TRP A 78 18.57 -7.73 4.51
C TRP A 78 19.67 -8.80 4.54
N TYR A 79 20.05 -9.31 3.37
CA TYR A 79 21.13 -10.29 3.29
C TYR A 79 22.47 -9.70 3.74
N GLU A 80 22.85 -8.52 3.23
CA GLU A 80 24.15 -7.94 3.54
C GLU A 80 24.24 -7.41 4.97
N ARG A 81 23.23 -6.68 5.43
CA ARG A 81 23.26 -5.98 6.73
C ARG A 81 22.85 -6.87 7.90
N LYS A 82 21.85 -7.74 7.71
CA LYS A 82 21.27 -8.54 8.79
C LYS A 82 21.62 -10.03 8.73
N LYS A 83 22.30 -10.48 7.67
CA LYS A 83 22.59 -11.91 7.42
C LYS A 83 21.32 -12.76 7.48
N SER A 84 20.21 -12.21 6.99
CA SER A 84 18.89 -12.85 6.95
C SER A 84 18.33 -12.78 5.55
N GLU A 85 17.65 -13.85 5.13
CA GLU A 85 16.86 -13.85 3.91
C GLU A 85 15.47 -13.28 4.18
N VAL A 86 14.90 -12.59 3.19
CA VAL A 86 13.52 -12.09 3.20
C VAL A 86 12.81 -12.58 1.95
N TYR A 87 11.64 -13.18 2.13
CA TYR A 87 10.79 -13.56 1.02
C TYR A 87 9.99 -12.37 0.49
N VAL A 88 10.36 -11.86 -0.69
CA VAL A 88 9.65 -10.77 -1.35
C VAL A 88 8.71 -11.30 -2.44
N ASN A 89 7.41 -11.14 -2.21
CA ASN A 89 6.34 -11.50 -3.16
C ASN A 89 5.88 -10.26 -3.95
N ILE A 90 5.80 -10.35 -5.28
CA ILE A 90 5.29 -9.26 -6.12
C ILE A 90 3.92 -9.64 -6.68
N VAL A 91 2.93 -8.78 -6.45
CA VAL A 91 1.56 -8.93 -6.94
C VAL A 91 1.25 -7.83 -7.93
N ILE A 92 1.25 -8.18 -9.22
CA ILE A 92 0.88 -7.29 -10.31
C ILE A 92 -0.62 -7.41 -10.57
N TRP A 93 -1.38 -6.33 -10.32
CA TRP A 93 -2.80 -6.27 -10.65
C TRP A 93 -3.07 -5.52 -11.95
N LYS A 94 -4.19 -5.87 -12.58
CA LYS A 94 -4.75 -5.08 -13.68
C LYS A 94 -5.76 -4.10 -13.09
N ASN A 95 -5.73 -2.85 -13.53
CA ASN A 95 -6.63 -1.78 -13.07
C ASN A 95 -8.11 -2.08 -13.37
N HIS A 96 -8.38 -2.89 -14.40
CA HIS A 96 -9.72 -3.25 -14.83
C HIS A 96 -9.90 -4.76 -14.81
N VAL A 97 -10.57 -5.26 -13.75
CA VAL A 97 -10.93 -6.68 -13.61
C VAL A 97 -12.33 -6.82 -13.00
N GLY A 98 -13.09 -7.83 -13.45
CA GLY A 98 -14.39 -8.15 -12.84
C GLY A 98 -14.28 -8.68 -11.39
N SER A 99 -13.10 -9.11 -10.98
CA SER A 99 -12.81 -9.54 -9.61
C SER A 99 -11.35 -9.33 -9.23
N SER A 100 -11.13 -8.65 -8.11
CA SER A 100 -9.82 -8.49 -7.47
C SER A 100 -9.46 -9.65 -6.51
N LYS A 101 -10.34 -10.65 -6.32
CA LYS A 101 -10.12 -11.76 -5.37
C LYS A 101 -8.78 -12.47 -5.55
N LYS A 102 -8.45 -12.86 -6.78
CA LYS A 102 -7.17 -13.54 -7.09
C LYS A 102 -5.92 -12.73 -6.72
N TYR A 103 -6.03 -11.40 -6.73
CA TYR A 103 -4.92 -10.53 -6.37
C TYR A 103 -4.85 -10.41 -4.86
N VAL A 104 -5.98 -10.29 -4.16
CA VAL A 104 -6.05 -10.33 -2.69
C VAL A 104 -5.47 -11.63 -2.15
N ASP A 105 -5.85 -12.78 -2.72
CA ASP A 105 -5.33 -14.10 -2.32
C ASP A 105 -3.80 -14.16 -2.49
N LYS A 106 -3.26 -13.57 -3.56
CA LYS A 106 -1.81 -13.44 -3.75
C LYS A 106 -1.18 -12.41 -2.81
N PHE A 107 -1.91 -11.36 -2.46
CA PHE A 107 -1.46 -10.26 -1.61
C PHE A 107 -1.29 -10.69 -0.14
N MET A 108 -2.12 -11.64 0.28
CA MET A 108 -2.09 -12.25 1.60
C MET A 108 -1.28 -13.55 1.65
N LYS A 109 -0.74 -13.99 0.51
CA LYS A 109 -0.01 -15.26 0.43
C LYS A 109 1.25 -15.17 1.29
N TYR A 110 1.54 -16.25 2.03
CA TYR A 110 2.70 -16.38 2.90
C TYR A 110 2.69 -15.47 4.14
N GLU A 111 1.53 -14.92 4.52
CA GLU A 111 1.36 -14.15 5.76
C GLU A 111 2.43 -13.07 5.92
N PRO A 112 2.52 -12.11 4.97
CA PRO A 112 3.60 -11.14 4.97
C PRO A 112 3.57 -10.28 6.24
N ASP A 113 4.76 -9.98 6.74
CA ASP A 113 4.96 -9.13 7.91
C ASP A 113 4.65 -7.66 7.57
N ALA A 114 4.85 -7.27 6.30
CA ALA A 114 4.55 -5.94 5.79
C ALA A 114 4.04 -5.96 4.34
N TRP A 115 3.37 -4.87 3.95
CA TRP A 115 2.91 -4.63 2.59
C TRP A 115 3.42 -3.31 2.05
N ILE A 116 3.84 -3.29 0.78
CA ILE A 116 4.13 -2.07 0.03
C ILE A 116 3.15 -1.98 -1.13
N ILE A 117 2.50 -0.84 -1.28
CA ILE A 117 1.57 -0.55 -2.37
C ILE A 117 2.18 0.48 -3.30
N LEU A 118 2.42 0.05 -4.53
CA LEU A 118 2.81 0.86 -5.67
C LEU A 118 1.64 0.85 -6.67
N GLY A 119 1.54 1.87 -7.52
CA GLY A 119 0.61 1.84 -8.64
C GLY A 119 -0.79 2.41 -8.39
N SER A 120 -1.67 2.26 -9.37
CA SER A 120 -2.88 3.07 -9.55
C SER A 120 -3.88 3.08 -8.38
N HIS A 121 -4.54 4.22 -8.18
CA HIS A 121 -5.60 4.40 -7.17
C HIS A 121 -6.75 3.39 -7.38
N ILE A 122 -7.19 3.20 -8.62
CA ILE A 122 -8.33 2.30 -8.93
C ILE A 122 -8.01 0.84 -8.57
N GLY A 123 -6.81 0.37 -8.92
CA GLY A 123 -6.40 -1.00 -8.65
C GLY A 123 -6.27 -1.23 -7.14
N PHE A 124 -5.58 -0.32 -6.47
CA PHE A 124 -5.40 -0.38 -5.03
C PHE A 124 -6.73 -0.32 -4.26
N CYS A 125 -7.62 0.64 -4.55
CA CYS A 125 -8.90 0.75 -3.86
C CYS A 125 -9.78 -0.51 -4.02
N ASN A 126 -9.74 -1.15 -5.19
CA ASN A 126 -10.46 -2.40 -5.45
C ASN A 126 -9.89 -3.59 -4.66
N LEU A 127 -8.60 -3.55 -4.34
CA LEU A 127 -7.96 -4.53 -3.46
C LEU A 127 -8.27 -4.21 -2.00
N LEU A 128 -8.10 -2.95 -1.60
CA LEU A 128 -8.25 -2.47 -0.23
C LEU A 128 -9.63 -2.77 0.35
N LYS A 129 -10.72 -2.51 -0.40
CA LYS A 129 -12.10 -2.84 0.03
C LYS A 129 -12.31 -4.33 0.34
N ARG A 130 -11.50 -5.20 -0.26
CA ARG A 130 -11.51 -6.63 0.03
C ARG A 130 -10.55 -6.99 1.16
N LEU A 131 -9.33 -6.44 1.15
CA LEU A 131 -8.32 -6.66 2.19
C LEU A 131 -8.82 -6.28 3.58
N TYR A 132 -9.60 -5.20 3.69
CA TYR A 132 -10.21 -4.75 4.94
C TYR A 132 -11.19 -5.78 5.58
N ARG A 133 -11.48 -6.90 4.91
CA ARG A 133 -12.31 -8.00 5.42
C ARG A 133 -11.47 -9.18 5.92
N PHE A 134 -10.16 -9.14 5.74
CA PHE A 134 -9.24 -10.17 6.17
C PHE A 134 -8.62 -9.71 7.49
N GLU A 135 -8.86 -10.46 8.56
CA GLU A 135 -8.35 -10.15 9.90
C GLU A 135 -6.82 -10.11 9.95
N ASN A 136 -6.15 -10.87 9.07
CA ASN A 136 -4.70 -10.93 9.02
C ASN A 136 -4.06 -9.74 8.27
N TRP A 137 -4.86 -8.97 7.51
CA TRP A 137 -4.33 -7.76 6.87
C TRP A 137 -4.33 -6.61 7.88
N ASP A 138 -3.24 -5.87 7.92
CA ASP A 138 -3.04 -4.79 8.88
C ASP A 138 -2.55 -3.52 8.20
N ALA A 139 -3.34 -2.47 8.33
CA ALA A 139 -3.03 -1.16 7.79
C ALA A 139 -1.77 -0.54 8.42
N ASN A 140 -1.50 -0.81 9.71
CA ASN A 140 -0.32 -0.29 10.41
C ASN A 140 1.00 -0.84 9.84
N ARG A 141 0.93 -1.96 9.12
CA ARG A 141 2.05 -2.63 8.46
C ARG A 141 2.00 -2.46 6.94
N THR A 142 1.15 -1.55 6.45
CA THR A 142 0.98 -1.24 5.03
C THR A 142 1.56 0.13 4.71
N TYR A 143 2.47 0.15 3.75
CA TYR A 143 3.17 1.33 3.25
C TYR A 143 2.76 1.58 1.81
N CYS A 144 2.68 2.84 1.40
CA CYS A 144 2.43 3.18 0.01
C CYS A 144 3.24 4.38 -0.44
N SER A 145 3.35 4.55 -1.76
CA SER A 145 3.92 5.76 -2.30
C SER A 145 3.08 7.00 -1.95
N ASN A 146 3.75 8.11 -1.76
CA ASN A 146 3.11 9.38 -1.42
C ASN A 146 2.26 9.91 -2.56
N ALA A 147 2.66 9.66 -3.82
CA ALA A 147 1.86 10.00 -4.98
C ALA A 147 0.51 9.27 -5.02
N LEU A 148 0.37 8.13 -4.33
CA LEU A 148 -0.87 7.36 -4.28
C LEU A 148 -1.90 7.92 -3.29
N LEU A 149 -1.45 8.61 -2.25
CA LEU A 149 -2.35 9.14 -1.23
C LEU A 149 -2.91 10.49 -1.62
N SER A 150 -4.23 10.61 -1.58
CA SER A 150 -4.91 11.90 -1.75
C SER A 150 -6.19 11.95 -0.94
N GLN A 151 -6.52 13.13 -0.41
CA GLN A 151 -7.77 13.33 0.31
C GLN A 151 -8.99 12.99 -0.57
N THR A 152 -8.92 13.29 -1.86
CA THR A 152 -9.96 12.96 -2.85
C THR A 152 -10.20 11.46 -2.93
N MET A 153 -9.14 10.63 -2.92
CA MET A 153 -9.28 9.17 -2.91
C MET A 153 -10.04 8.68 -1.68
N PHE A 154 -9.76 9.27 -0.51
CA PHE A 154 -10.42 8.90 0.75
C PHE A 154 -11.90 9.26 0.72
N GLN A 155 -12.25 10.44 0.18
CA GLN A 155 -13.64 10.87 0.01
C GLN A 155 -14.42 9.96 -0.94
N ILE A 156 -13.78 9.47 -2.01
CA ILE A 156 -14.44 8.59 -2.98
C ILE A 156 -14.78 7.23 -2.35
N VAL A 157 -13.82 6.63 -1.64
CA VAL A 157 -13.92 5.22 -1.20
C VAL A 157 -14.43 5.10 0.24
N GLY A 158 -14.08 6.04 1.09
CA GLY A 158 -14.35 6.08 2.53
C GLY A 158 -13.05 6.05 3.34
N GLU A 159 -12.88 7.04 4.22
CA GLU A 159 -11.69 7.27 5.04
C GLU A 159 -11.26 6.04 5.84
N LYS A 160 -12.22 5.33 6.44
CA LYS A 160 -11.98 4.12 7.26
C LYS A 160 -11.11 3.04 6.61
N TYR A 161 -11.09 2.97 5.28
CA TYR A 161 -10.31 1.97 4.56
C TYR A 161 -8.82 2.27 4.55
N PHE A 162 -8.44 3.52 4.80
CA PHE A 162 -7.07 4.02 4.69
C PHE A 162 -6.42 4.31 6.04
N GLU A 163 -7.21 4.33 7.12
CA GLU A 163 -6.70 4.57 8.48
C GLU A 163 -5.46 3.72 8.77
N HIS A 164 -4.45 4.37 9.33
CA HIS A 164 -3.14 3.84 9.71
C HIS A 164 -2.21 3.41 8.57
N ILE A 165 -2.61 3.52 7.31
CA ILE A 165 -1.68 3.32 6.19
C ILE A 165 -0.58 4.39 6.25
N LYS A 166 0.66 3.94 6.04
CA LYS A 166 1.86 4.77 6.12
C LYS A 166 2.36 5.16 4.74
N SER A 167 2.99 6.33 4.67
CA SER A 167 3.72 6.79 3.49
C SER A 167 4.85 7.71 3.91
N ILE A 168 5.60 8.24 2.96
CA ILE A 168 6.72 9.15 3.21
C ILE A 168 6.66 10.30 2.22
N ASN A 169 6.65 11.52 2.72
CA ASN A 169 6.58 12.69 1.85
C ASN A 169 7.90 12.93 1.11
N HIS A 170 7.87 13.87 0.16
CA HIS A 170 9.03 14.31 -0.62
C HIS A 170 10.22 14.86 0.20
N LEU A 171 10.05 15.08 1.51
CA LEU A 171 11.11 15.50 2.43
C LEU A 171 11.63 14.34 3.30
N GLY A 172 11.25 13.10 2.99
CA GLY A 172 11.62 11.92 3.78
C GLY A 172 10.89 11.81 5.11
N LYS A 173 9.83 12.59 5.35
CA LYS A 173 9.10 12.54 6.63
C LYS A 173 7.99 11.50 6.60
N PRO A 174 7.82 10.71 7.68
CA PRO A 174 6.71 9.78 7.80
C PRO A 174 5.36 10.51 7.71
N ILE A 175 4.47 9.90 6.94
CA ILE A 175 3.06 10.22 6.86
C ILE A 175 2.27 9.03 7.39
N ILE A 176 1.23 9.32 8.15
CA ILE A 176 0.20 8.36 8.51
C ILE A 176 -1.17 8.95 8.25
N ILE A 177 -2.14 8.09 7.96
CA ILE A 177 -3.54 8.49 7.87
C ILE A 177 -4.20 8.26 9.23
N GLU A 178 -4.70 9.33 9.83
CA GLU A 178 -5.38 9.33 11.13
C GLU A 178 -6.59 10.28 11.05
N ASP A 179 -7.74 9.85 11.55
CA ASP A 179 -9.00 10.61 11.56
C ASP A 179 -9.39 11.15 10.16
N GLY A 180 -9.19 10.32 9.14
CA GLY A 180 -9.49 10.61 7.75
C GLY A 180 -8.56 11.62 7.10
N LYS A 181 -7.44 11.97 7.74
CA LYS A 181 -6.51 13.01 7.29
C LYS A 181 -5.10 12.46 7.09
N ILE A 182 -4.40 13.04 6.12
CA ILE A 182 -2.98 12.81 5.92
C ILE A 182 -2.21 13.65 6.94
N ILE A 183 -1.58 12.99 7.91
CA ILE A 183 -0.78 13.64 8.96
C ILE A 183 0.70 13.35 8.73
N SER A 184 1.50 14.41 8.62
CA SER A 184 2.96 14.26 8.65
C SER A 184 3.43 14.29 10.10
N LYS A 185 4.07 13.21 10.55
CA LYS A 185 4.69 13.17 11.88
C LYS A 185 6.05 13.87 11.78
N PHE A 186 6.28 14.83 12.69
CA PHE A 186 7.64 15.27 12.96
C PHE A 186 8.32 14.14 13.72
N ASN A 187 9.34 13.52 13.14
CA ASN A 187 10.27 12.76 13.96
C ASN A 187 10.98 13.78 14.85
N ALA A 188 10.60 13.82 16.13
CA ALA A 188 11.53 14.25 17.16
C ALA A 188 12.60 13.15 17.22
N ILE A 189 13.65 13.33 16.42
CA ILE A 189 14.87 12.56 16.59
C ILE A 189 15.44 13.03 17.93
N VAL A 190 15.43 12.16 18.93
CA VAL A 190 16.25 12.27 20.15
C VAL A 190 17.46 11.38 19.96
#